data_AF-K0SQ28-F1
#
_entry.id   AF-K0SQ28-F1
#
_cell.length_a   1.000
_cell.length_b   1.000
_cell.length_c   1.000
_cell.angle_alpha   90.00
_cell.angle_beta   90.00
_cell.angle_gamma   90.00
#
_symmetry.space_group_name_H-M   'P 1'
#
loop_
_entity.id
_entity.type
_entity.pdbx_description
1 polymer ?
#
loop_
_entity_poly.entity_id
_entity_poly.type
_entity_poly.pdbx_seq_one_letter_code
_entity_poly.pdbx_strand_id
1 'polypeptide(L)'
;MMKCEPVDRKDDGDGARPMMSCVPAEESDEACANCGKPGSDIVKLKKCNACRLVKYCSVDCQKAHRKQHKKACKQRAAELKDERLYNQGHERPEGDFCPICSLPIPLPMENHSVFMSCCMKSICNGCSLATQKRGMFDCAFCRSSCPDDDADVLASMKARVTKKDPAAMTFLGQKHCYGKLGLQKDMRRAIELWTEAAELGSVGALYHLGISHRIGNGVEEDQAKAVEFYERAALEGHAQSRHRLGIYEGLKMNFNSALKHLMISANMGLKDSLELIQKLFIDGIATKEQYAQALEGYQVAVEEMKSHDRDEAERILGTRKQRLTRSD
;
A
#
# COMPACT_ATOMS: atom_id res chain seq x y z
N MET A 1 -24.99 -11.77 22.46
CA MET A 1 -25.17 -13.20 22.11
C MET A 1 -25.74 -13.25 20.70
N MET A 2 -25.16 -14.03 19.79
CA MET A 2 -25.71 -14.22 18.44
C MET A 2 -26.99 -15.06 18.55
N LYS A 3 -28.12 -14.58 17.98
CA LYS A 3 -29.28 -15.43 17.74
C LYS A 3 -29.16 -15.98 16.34
N CYS A 4 -29.13 -17.29 16.23
CA CYS A 4 -29.19 -17.98 14.95
C CYS A 4 -30.62 -18.49 14.79
N GLU A 5 -31.31 -18.03 13.76
CA GLU A 5 -32.61 -18.57 13.35
C GLU A 5 -32.46 -19.27 11.99
N PRO A 6 -33.11 -20.42 11.78
CA PRO A 6 -33.11 -21.10 10.49
C PRO A 6 -33.91 -20.30 9.47
N VAL A 7 -33.37 -20.14 8.27
CA VAL A 7 -34.06 -19.52 7.13
C VAL A 7 -34.54 -20.64 6.20
N ASP A 8 -35.85 -20.74 6.00
CA ASP A 8 -36.43 -21.70 5.05
C ASP A 8 -36.11 -21.29 3.61
N ARG A 9 -35.44 -22.16 2.86
CA ARG A 9 -35.36 -22.07 1.40
C ARG A 9 -36.60 -22.74 0.80
N LYS A 10 -37.16 -22.15 -0.25
CA LYS A 10 -38.05 -22.87 -1.16
C LYS A 10 -37.26 -24.02 -1.78
N ASP A 11 -37.85 -25.21 -1.73
CA ASP A 11 -37.32 -26.49 -2.19
C ASP A 11 -36.84 -26.41 -3.65
N ASP A 12 -35.53 -26.47 -3.85
CA ASP A 12 -34.91 -26.91 -5.09
C ASP A 12 -33.98 -28.07 -4.70
N GLY A 13 -34.43 -29.28 -5.03
CA GLY A 13 -33.88 -30.53 -4.53
C GLY A 13 -32.41 -30.74 -4.86
N ASP A 14 -31.56 -30.49 -3.88
CA ASP A 14 -30.33 -31.26 -3.65
C ASP A 14 -29.89 -31.07 -2.19
N GLY A 15 -29.36 -32.12 -1.56
CA GLY A 15 -29.17 -32.21 -0.11
C GLY A 15 -28.28 -31.13 0.53
N ALA A 16 -28.87 -29.96 0.84
CA ALA A 16 -28.18 -28.81 1.41
C ALA A 16 -28.43 -28.66 2.92
N ARG A 17 -27.35 -28.44 3.68
CA ARG A 17 -27.39 -28.09 5.11
C ARG A 17 -28.04 -26.71 5.32
N PRO A 18 -28.79 -26.48 6.41
CA PRO A 18 -29.45 -25.20 6.67
C PRO A 18 -28.41 -24.07 6.77
N MET A 19 -28.63 -23.01 5.99
CA MET A 19 -27.78 -21.81 5.98
C MET A 19 -28.21 -20.91 7.14
N MET A 20 -27.31 -20.66 8.10
CA MET A 20 -27.58 -19.72 9.19
C MET A 20 -27.25 -18.30 8.74
N SER A 21 -28.24 -17.42 8.77
CA SER A 21 -28.03 -15.98 8.63
C SER A 21 -27.88 -15.37 10.03
N CYS A 22 -26.68 -14.89 10.33
CA CYS A 22 -26.41 -14.17 11.58
C CYS A 22 -26.69 -12.68 11.35
N VAL A 23 -27.87 -12.22 11.75
CA VAL A 23 -28.16 -10.77 11.85
C VAL A 23 -27.60 -10.27 13.19
N PRO A 24 -27.00 -9.06 13.25
CA PRO A 24 -26.62 -8.45 14.53
C PRO A 24 -27.85 -8.37 15.44
N ALA A 25 -27.80 -9.04 16.59
CA ALA A 25 -28.81 -8.87 17.62
C ALA A 25 -28.80 -7.40 18.06
N GLU A 26 -29.99 -6.78 18.12
CA GLU A 26 -30.17 -5.42 18.59
C GLU A 26 -29.49 -5.17 19.96
N GLU A 27 -29.02 -3.94 20.12
CA GLU A 27 -28.15 -3.45 21.19
C GLU A 27 -28.66 -3.82 22.61
N SER A 28 -27.96 -4.73 23.29
CA SER A 28 -28.09 -4.92 24.75
C SER A 28 -27.01 -4.11 25.52
N ASP A 29 -26.68 -2.94 24.98
CA ASP A 29 -25.34 -2.35 25.07
C ASP A 29 -25.25 -1.14 26.02
N GLU A 30 -26.11 -1.07 27.03
CA GLU A 30 -26.31 0.12 27.86
C GLU A 30 -25.66 0.07 29.25
N ALA A 31 -24.97 -1.03 29.62
CA ALA A 31 -24.42 -1.19 30.97
C ALA A 31 -22.89 -1.32 31.01
N CYS A 32 -22.30 -0.93 32.15
CA CYS A 32 -20.88 -1.12 32.42
C CYS A 32 -20.55 -2.61 32.50
N ALA A 33 -19.60 -3.06 31.69
CA ALA A 33 -19.20 -4.46 31.60
C ALA A 33 -18.59 -5.06 32.89
N ASN A 34 -18.25 -4.23 33.88
CA ASN A 34 -17.75 -4.70 35.18
C ASN A 34 -18.84 -4.73 36.26
N CYS A 35 -19.53 -3.61 36.47
CA CYS A 35 -20.45 -3.43 37.60
C CYS A 35 -21.93 -3.46 37.22
N GLY A 36 -22.26 -3.64 35.94
CA GLY A 36 -23.64 -3.67 35.45
C GLY A 36 -24.38 -2.33 35.50
N LYS A 37 -23.74 -1.24 35.96
CA LYS A 37 -24.39 0.09 36.03
C LYS A 37 -24.81 0.56 34.63
N PRO A 38 -26.09 0.89 34.41
CA PRO A 38 -26.54 1.44 33.14
C PRO A 38 -25.93 2.83 32.91
N GLY A 39 -25.77 3.18 31.64
CA GLY A 39 -25.50 4.54 31.22
C GLY A 39 -26.68 5.44 31.57
N SER A 40 -26.38 6.67 31.95
CA SER A 40 -27.37 7.73 32.19
C SER A 40 -26.76 9.08 31.86
N ASP A 41 -27.55 10.15 31.89
CA ASP A 41 -27.06 11.52 31.74
C ASP A 41 -25.94 11.86 32.74
N ILE A 42 -25.94 11.20 33.89
CA ILE A 42 -24.94 11.33 34.96
C ILE A 42 -23.77 10.36 34.73
N VAL A 43 -24.02 9.14 34.25
CA VAL A 43 -23.00 8.08 34.08
C VAL A 43 -22.73 7.84 32.59
N LYS A 44 -21.69 8.50 32.06
CA LYS A 44 -21.23 8.30 30.69
C LYS A 44 -20.33 7.07 30.57
N LEU A 45 -20.81 6.05 29.87
CA LEU A 45 -20.03 4.84 29.58
C LEU A 45 -19.03 5.08 28.43
N LYS A 46 -17.77 4.72 28.64
CA LYS A 46 -16.70 4.81 27.63
C LYS A 46 -16.40 3.43 27.03
N LYS A 47 -16.37 3.33 25.70
CA LYS A 47 -15.96 2.10 25.00
C LYS A 47 -14.51 1.75 25.32
N CYS A 48 -14.19 0.46 25.38
CA CYS A 48 -12.83 -0.01 25.44
C CYS A 48 -12.07 0.44 24.18
N ASN A 49 -10.99 1.21 24.34
CA ASN A 49 -10.22 1.75 23.21
C ASN A 49 -9.59 0.65 22.33
N ALA A 50 -9.34 -0.54 22.88
CA ALA A 50 -8.70 -1.63 22.15
C ALA A 50 -9.69 -2.44 21.30
N CYS A 51 -10.81 -2.88 21.87
CA CYS A 51 -11.74 -3.80 21.18
C CYS A 51 -13.08 -3.17 20.81
N ARG A 52 -13.46 -2.04 21.40
CA ARG A 52 -14.76 -1.36 21.25
C ARG A 52 -16.01 -2.21 21.59
N LEU A 53 -15.85 -3.46 22.06
CA LEU A 53 -16.94 -4.39 22.38
C LEU A 53 -17.67 -4.09 23.69
N VAL A 54 -16.97 -3.48 24.65
CA VAL A 54 -17.45 -3.31 26.02
C VAL A 54 -17.29 -1.87 26.44
N LYS A 55 -18.18 -1.42 27.33
CA LYS A 55 -18.18 -0.04 27.86
C LYS A 55 -17.96 -0.04 29.37
N TYR A 56 -17.35 1.03 29.88
CA TYR A 56 -17.02 1.19 31.30
C TYR A 56 -17.46 2.55 31.84
N CYS A 57 -18.03 2.57 33.05
CA CYS A 57 -18.38 3.82 33.74
C CYS A 57 -17.17 4.49 34.39
N SER A 58 -16.06 3.75 34.62
CA SER A 58 -14.84 4.27 35.21
C SER A 58 -13.60 3.48 34.78
N VAL A 59 -12.42 4.07 34.97
CA VAL A 59 -11.13 3.41 34.74
C VAL A 59 -10.95 2.21 35.68
N ASP A 60 -11.48 2.26 36.90
CA ASP A 60 -11.39 1.16 37.86
C ASP A 60 -12.22 -0.05 37.41
N CYS A 61 -13.42 0.19 36.88
CA CYS A 61 -14.22 -0.86 36.26
C CYS A 61 -13.50 -1.50 35.06
N GLN A 62 -12.84 -0.70 34.24
CA GLN A 62 -12.03 -1.22 33.14
C GLN A 62 -10.86 -2.09 33.64
N LYS A 63 -10.14 -1.64 34.69
CA LYS A 63 -9.02 -2.39 35.27
C LYS A 63 -9.48 -3.72 35.89
N ALA A 64 -10.60 -3.72 36.62
CA ALA A 64 -11.17 -4.91 37.24
C ALA A 64 -11.58 -5.96 36.20
N HIS A 65 -12.31 -5.55 35.15
CA HIS A 65 -12.77 -6.45 34.10
C HIS A 65 -11.67 -6.90 33.12
N ARG A 66 -10.53 -6.18 33.05
CA ARG A 66 -9.44 -6.46 32.11
C ARG A 66 -9.00 -7.92 32.12
N LYS A 67 -8.89 -8.56 33.29
CA LYS A 67 -8.42 -9.95 33.41
C LYS A 67 -9.39 -10.93 32.74
N GLN A 68 -10.69 -10.74 32.92
CA GLN A 68 -11.74 -11.59 32.36
C GLN A 68 -11.88 -11.39 30.85
N HIS A 69 -11.69 -10.16 30.38
CA HIS A 69 -11.88 -9.80 28.96
C HIS A 69 -10.61 -9.85 28.10
N LYS A 70 -9.43 -10.06 28.70
CA LYS A 70 -8.12 -9.92 28.00
C LYS A 70 -8.04 -10.68 26.68
N LYS A 71 -8.51 -11.94 26.65
CA LYS A 71 -8.44 -12.80 25.45
C LYS A 71 -9.35 -12.27 24.34
N ALA A 72 -10.63 -12.07 24.64
CA ALA A 72 -11.60 -11.52 23.68
C ALA A 72 -11.22 -10.11 23.21
N CYS A 73 -10.70 -9.27 24.11
CA CYS A 73 -10.22 -7.93 23.78
C CYS A 73 -9.09 -7.96 22.76
N LYS A 74 -8.10 -8.83 22.95
CA LYS A 74 -6.96 -8.97 22.03
C LYS A 74 -7.40 -9.47 20.67
N GLN A 75 -8.26 -10.48 20.66
CA GLN A 75 -8.81 -11.03 19.41
C GLN A 75 -9.54 -9.94 18.62
N ARG A 76 -10.46 -9.21 19.26
CA ARG A 76 -11.18 -8.15 18.56
C ARG A 76 -10.29 -6.98 18.15
N ALA A 77 -9.28 -6.64 18.95
CA ALA A 77 -8.32 -5.61 18.55
C ALA A 77 -7.55 -6.01 17.28
N ALA A 78 -7.19 -7.30 17.15
CA ALA A 78 -6.59 -7.83 15.92
C ALA A 78 -7.58 -7.78 14.74
N GLU A 79 -8.83 -8.22 14.94
CA GLU A 79 -9.88 -8.11 13.92
C GLU A 79 -10.11 -6.66 13.46
N LEU A 80 -10.13 -5.69 14.38
CA LEU A 80 -10.25 -4.27 14.03
C LEU A 80 -9.03 -3.75 13.26
N LYS A 81 -7.83 -4.26 13.58
CA LYS A 81 -6.61 -3.93 12.83
C LYS A 81 -6.71 -4.47 11.40
N ASP A 82 -7.14 -5.71 11.25
CA ASP A 82 -7.35 -6.38 9.97
C ASP A 82 -8.44 -5.69 9.15
N GLU A 83 -9.59 -5.38 9.76
CA GLU A 83 -10.68 -4.61 9.15
C GLU A 83 -10.18 -3.27 8.61
N ARG A 84 -9.40 -2.52 9.42
CA ARG A 84 -8.79 -1.27 8.95
C ARG A 84 -7.86 -1.50 7.78
N LEU A 85 -6.96 -2.48 7.90
CA LEU A 85 -5.95 -2.75 6.89
C LEU A 85 -6.61 -3.14 5.57
N TYR A 86 -7.57 -4.06 5.57
CA TYR A 86 -8.23 -4.54 4.36
C TYR A 86 -9.23 -3.55 3.75
N ASN A 87 -9.78 -2.60 4.51
CA ASN A 87 -10.77 -1.63 4.01
C ASN A 87 -10.17 -0.24 3.69
N GLN A 88 -8.86 -0.04 3.82
CA GLN A 88 -8.18 1.22 3.52
C GLN A 88 -7.01 1.02 2.55
N GLY A 89 -6.59 2.11 1.89
CA GLY A 89 -5.48 2.11 0.95
C GLY A 89 -5.80 1.28 -0.29
N HIS A 90 -6.95 1.54 -0.90
CA HIS A 90 -7.37 0.94 -2.18
C HIS A 90 -7.08 1.85 -3.37
N GLU A 91 -6.92 3.15 -3.12
CA GLU A 91 -6.57 4.16 -4.11
C GLU A 91 -5.06 4.39 -4.11
N ARG A 92 -4.50 4.72 -5.27
CA ARG A 92 -3.08 5.04 -5.40
C ARG A 92 -2.79 6.46 -4.88
N PRO A 93 -1.61 6.72 -4.30
CA PRO A 93 -1.27 8.06 -3.81
C PRO A 93 -1.13 9.07 -4.96
N GLU A 94 -1.31 10.36 -4.69
CA GLU A 94 -1.23 11.44 -5.72
C GLU A 94 0.07 11.39 -6.55
N GLY A 95 1.19 11.03 -5.91
CA GLY A 95 2.50 10.90 -6.56
C GLY A 95 2.57 9.87 -7.69
N ASP A 96 1.60 8.96 -7.76
CA ASP A 96 1.50 7.92 -8.77
C ASP A 96 0.85 8.41 -10.08
N PHE A 97 0.29 9.61 -10.09
CA PHE A 97 -0.39 10.18 -11.24
C PHE A 97 0.53 11.13 -12.00
N CYS A 98 0.51 11.04 -13.33
CA CYS A 98 1.26 11.96 -14.16
C CYS A 98 0.64 13.36 -14.05
N PRO A 99 1.37 14.40 -13.65
CA PRO A 99 0.78 15.73 -13.43
C PRO A 99 0.39 16.46 -14.72
N ILE A 100 0.67 15.89 -15.90
CA ILE A 100 0.35 16.49 -17.20
C ILE A 100 -0.95 15.92 -17.78
N CYS A 101 -1.10 14.60 -17.78
CA CYS A 101 -2.31 13.94 -18.28
C CYS A 101 -3.29 13.51 -17.20
N SER A 102 -2.92 13.65 -15.91
CA SER A 102 -3.69 13.23 -14.73
C SER A 102 -4.03 11.74 -14.68
N LEU A 103 -3.48 10.92 -15.59
CA LEU A 103 -3.68 9.48 -15.60
C LEU A 103 -2.67 8.78 -14.68
N PRO A 104 -3.08 7.71 -13.98
CA PRO A 104 -2.18 6.88 -13.18
C PRO A 104 -1.03 6.35 -14.04
N ILE A 105 0.19 6.35 -13.52
CA ILE A 105 1.38 5.87 -14.23
C ILE A 105 1.45 4.34 -14.09
N PRO A 106 1.66 3.56 -15.18
CA PRO A 106 1.79 2.11 -15.10
C PRO A 106 2.84 1.64 -14.09
N LEU A 107 2.53 0.57 -13.36
CA LEU A 107 3.44 -0.08 -12.42
C LEU A 107 4.32 -1.11 -13.15
N PRO A 108 5.62 -1.23 -12.81
CA PRO A 108 6.35 -0.39 -11.86
C PRO A 108 6.74 0.97 -12.48
N MET A 109 6.52 2.07 -11.74
CA MET A 109 6.58 3.44 -12.28
C MET A 109 7.93 3.84 -12.86
N GLU A 110 9.02 3.32 -12.31
CA GLU A 110 10.39 3.58 -12.77
C GLU A 110 10.62 3.18 -14.24
N ASN A 111 9.80 2.27 -14.79
CA ASN A 111 9.88 1.87 -16.19
C ASN A 111 9.02 2.75 -17.12
N HIS A 112 8.05 3.48 -16.56
CA HIS A 112 7.03 4.20 -17.32
C HIS A 112 7.04 5.71 -17.07
N SER A 113 7.99 6.22 -16.29
CA SER A 113 8.12 7.64 -15.98
C SER A 113 9.56 8.09 -15.81
N VAL A 114 9.75 9.41 -15.92
CA VAL A 114 10.99 10.11 -15.59
C VAL A 114 10.73 10.98 -14.35
N PHE A 115 11.57 10.80 -13.33
CA PHE A 115 11.51 11.63 -12.12
C PHE A 115 12.25 12.94 -12.33
N MET A 116 11.56 14.07 -12.16
CA MET A 116 12.12 15.40 -12.41
C MET A 116 12.72 15.99 -11.12
N SER A 117 14.04 16.14 -11.10
CA SER A 117 14.81 16.68 -9.97
C SER A 117 14.49 18.14 -9.62
N CYS A 118 13.96 18.90 -10.57
CA CYS A 118 13.59 20.30 -10.37
C CYS A 118 12.28 20.47 -9.59
N CYS A 119 11.34 19.52 -9.65
CA CYS A 119 10.00 19.62 -9.05
C CYS A 119 9.56 18.41 -8.21
N MET A 120 10.37 17.36 -8.13
CA MET A 120 10.05 16.07 -7.47
C MET A 120 8.79 15.39 -8.01
N LYS A 121 8.44 15.62 -9.27
CA LYS A 121 7.30 14.97 -9.92
C LYS A 121 7.77 13.90 -10.90
N SER A 122 7.05 12.78 -10.92
CA SER A 122 7.20 11.74 -11.94
C SER A 122 6.33 12.06 -13.13
N ILE A 123 6.92 12.22 -14.30
CA ILE A 123 6.22 12.51 -15.56
C ILE A 123 6.22 11.23 -16.39
N CYS A 124 5.06 10.77 -16.84
CA CYS A 124 5.02 9.56 -17.67
C CYS A 124 5.80 9.74 -18.97
N ASN A 125 6.40 8.65 -19.46
CA ASN A 125 7.25 8.68 -20.65
C ASN A 125 6.53 9.25 -21.88
N GLY A 126 5.21 9.02 -21.99
CA GLY A 126 4.38 9.58 -23.06
C GLY A 126 4.36 11.11 -23.05
N CYS A 127 3.95 11.73 -21.93
CA CYS A 127 3.92 13.19 -21.82
C CYS A 127 5.32 13.81 -21.94
N SER A 128 6.36 13.15 -21.41
CA SER A 128 7.74 13.59 -21.57
C SER A 128 8.15 13.61 -23.05
N LEU A 129 7.87 12.54 -23.80
CA LEU A 129 8.18 12.45 -25.23
C LEU A 129 7.36 13.45 -26.06
N ALA A 130 6.07 13.57 -25.79
CA ALA A 130 5.19 14.50 -26.48
C ALA A 130 5.66 15.95 -26.32
N THR A 131 6.22 16.30 -25.15
CA THR A 131 6.81 17.62 -24.89
C THR A 131 8.10 17.84 -25.68
N GLN A 132 8.99 16.85 -25.70
CA GLN A 132 10.24 16.91 -26.47
C GLN A 132 10.00 17.07 -27.98
N LYS A 133 8.98 16.39 -28.54
CA LYS A 133 8.60 16.54 -29.94
C LYS A 133 8.14 17.95 -30.32
N ARG A 134 7.69 18.74 -29.34
CA ARG A 134 7.31 20.15 -29.52
C ARG A 134 8.51 21.09 -29.35
N GLY A 135 9.74 20.55 -29.29
CA GLY A 135 10.97 21.32 -29.15
C GLY A 135 11.24 21.80 -27.72
N MET A 136 10.58 21.23 -26.72
CA MET A 136 10.75 21.62 -25.32
C MET A 136 11.54 20.57 -24.55
N PHE A 137 12.74 20.94 -24.14
CA PHE A 137 13.70 20.08 -23.44
C PHE A 137 13.82 20.38 -21.94
N ASP A 138 13.27 21.52 -21.49
CA ASP A 138 13.08 21.79 -20.06
C ASP A 138 12.07 20.84 -19.42
N CYS A 139 11.93 20.92 -18.10
CA CYS A 139 10.97 20.09 -17.37
C CYS A 139 9.55 20.27 -17.91
N ALA A 140 8.94 19.16 -18.34
CA ALA A 140 7.62 19.17 -18.96
C ALA A 140 6.49 19.66 -18.01
N PHE A 141 6.75 19.70 -16.71
CA PHE A 141 5.80 20.20 -15.71
C PHE A 141 6.10 21.65 -15.30
N CYS A 142 7.26 21.93 -14.69
CA CYS A 142 7.55 23.25 -14.12
C CYS A 142 8.34 24.20 -15.03
N ARG A 143 8.70 23.77 -16.24
CA ARG A 143 9.45 24.54 -17.26
C ARG A 143 10.85 24.98 -16.82
N SER A 144 11.32 24.59 -15.64
CA SER A 144 12.70 24.80 -15.23
C SER A 144 13.63 23.94 -16.07
N SER A 145 14.79 24.48 -16.43
CA SER A 145 15.81 23.72 -17.14
C SER A 145 16.20 22.47 -16.36
N CYS A 146 16.24 21.36 -17.09
CA CYS A 146 16.67 20.08 -16.55
C CYS A 146 18.18 20.13 -16.37
N PRO A 147 18.71 19.75 -15.20
CA PRO A 147 20.15 19.69 -15.05
C PRO A 147 20.75 18.62 -15.95
N ASP A 148 21.81 18.96 -16.67
CA ASP A 148 22.46 18.08 -17.65
C ASP A 148 23.52 17.15 -17.02
N ASP A 149 23.92 17.41 -15.78
CA ASP A 149 24.89 16.60 -15.05
C ASP A 149 24.45 16.19 -13.65
N ASP A 150 25.11 15.14 -13.15
CA ASP A 150 24.85 14.54 -11.85
C ASP A 150 25.05 15.51 -10.67
N ALA A 151 25.96 16.49 -10.79
CA ALA A 151 26.27 17.43 -9.73
C ALA A 151 25.14 18.45 -9.54
N ASP A 152 24.58 18.96 -10.63
CA ASP A 152 23.46 19.90 -10.58
C ASP A 152 22.15 19.20 -10.17
N VAL A 153 21.94 17.95 -10.60
CA VAL A 153 20.84 17.11 -10.09
C VAL A 153 20.96 16.95 -8.57
N LEU A 154 22.15 16.64 -8.07
CA LEU A 154 22.41 16.47 -6.64
C LEU A 154 22.24 17.79 -5.86
N ALA A 155 22.71 18.92 -6.41
CA ALA A 155 22.55 20.23 -5.80
C ALA A 155 21.07 20.60 -5.67
N SER A 156 20.27 20.36 -6.71
CA SER A 156 18.83 20.57 -6.71
C SER A 156 18.12 19.73 -5.64
N MET A 157 18.51 18.46 -5.48
CA MET A 157 17.96 17.58 -4.44
C MET A 157 18.32 18.07 -3.05
N LYS A 158 19.59 18.42 -2.80
CA LYS A 158 20.04 18.95 -1.51
C LYS A 158 19.26 20.22 -1.13
N ALA A 159 19.02 21.12 -2.07
CA ALA A 159 18.24 22.34 -1.86
C ALA A 159 16.76 22.08 -1.50
N ARG A 160 16.19 20.94 -1.93
CA ARG A 160 14.84 20.51 -1.55
C ARG A 160 14.82 19.76 -0.22
N VAL A 161 15.84 18.96 0.05
CA VAL A 161 16.04 18.29 1.35
C VAL A 161 16.18 19.31 2.48
N THR A 162 16.90 20.43 2.28
CA THR A 162 16.97 21.51 3.29
C THR A 162 15.61 22.16 3.56
N LYS A 163 14.69 22.10 2.60
CA LYS A 163 13.30 22.56 2.73
C LYS A 163 12.35 21.48 3.24
N LYS A 164 12.87 20.34 3.67
CA LYS A 164 12.09 19.19 4.17
C LYS A 164 11.09 18.62 3.15
N ASP A 165 11.48 18.58 1.88
CA ASP A 165 10.69 17.92 0.84
C ASP A 165 10.82 16.38 0.97
N PRO A 166 9.74 15.66 1.34
CA PRO A 166 9.80 14.21 1.57
C PRO A 166 10.15 13.42 0.31
N ALA A 167 9.72 13.87 -0.88
CA ALA A 167 10.04 13.19 -2.12
C ALA A 167 11.53 13.34 -2.46
N ALA A 168 12.11 14.53 -2.19
CA ALA A 168 13.54 14.77 -2.37
C ALA A 168 14.38 13.92 -1.41
N MET A 169 13.97 13.83 -0.13
CA MET A 169 14.65 12.98 0.86
C MET A 169 14.61 11.51 0.45
N THR A 170 13.45 11.02 0.02
CA THR A 170 13.28 9.64 -0.45
C THR A 170 14.18 9.32 -1.63
N PHE A 171 14.17 10.19 -2.64
CA PHE A 171 14.95 10.01 -3.84
C PHE A 171 16.46 10.12 -3.55
N LEU A 172 16.89 11.10 -2.75
CA LEU A 172 18.30 11.24 -2.35
C LEU A 172 18.77 10.03 -1.53
N GLY A 173 17.93 9.51 -0.63
CA GLY A 173 18.20 8.27 0.10
C GLY A 173 18.43 7.09 -0.85
N GLN A 174 17.62 6.97 -1.90
CA GLN A 174 17.83 5.96 -2.95
C GLN A 174 19.17 6.15 -3.68
N LYS A 175 19.59 7.40 -3.97
CA LYS A 175 20.89 7.66 -4.61
C LYS A 175 22.07 7.32 -3.70
N HIS A 176 21.98 7.58 -2.40
CA HIS A 176 22.96 7.10 -1.42
C HIS A 176 23.00 5.57 -1.33
N CYS A 177 21.84 4.89 -1.32
CA CYS A 177 21.77 3.43 -1.29
C CYS A 177 22.54 2.77 -2.44
N TYR A 178 22.43 3.31 -3.66
CA TYR A 178 23.05 2.72 -4.85
C TYR A 178 24.39 3.34 -5.27
N GLY A 179 24.80 4.47 -4.67
CA GLY A 179 26.00 5.21 -5.07
C GLY A 179 25.85 5.79 -6.48
N LYS A 180 24.82 6.65 -6.67
CA LYS A 180 24.49 7.31 -7.93
C LYS A 180 24.64 8.83 -7.79
N LEU A 181 24.68 9.57 -8.90
CA LEU A 181 24.92 11.02 -8.91
C LEU A 181 26.30 11.41 -8.35
N GLY A 182 27.33 10.63 -8.69
CA GLY A 182 28.69 10.81 -8.14
C GLY A 182 28.84 10.49 -6.64
N LEU A 183 27.78 10.00 -5.97
CA LEU A 183 27.83 9.62 -4.56
C LEU A 183 28.46 8.23 -4.37
N GLN A 184 29.18 8.06 -3.27
CA GLN A 184 29.53 6.74 -2.76
C GLN A 184 28.30 6.06 -2.15
N LYS A 185 28.29 4.73 -2.16
CA LYS A 185 27.25 3.96 -1.47
C LYS A 185 27.30 4.26 0.03
N ASP A 186 26.18 4.72 0.57
CA ASP A 186 26.03 5.02 1.98
C ASP A 186 24.63 4.63 2.46
N MET A 187 24.53 3.42 2.98
CA MET A 187 23.26 2.90 3.49
C MET A 187 22.80 3.57 4.78
N ARG A 188 23.73 4.04 5.63
CA ARG A 188 23.34 4.74 6.86
C ARG A 188 22.66 6.04 6.53
N ARG A 189 23.25 6.81 5.59
CA ARG A 189 22.66 8.05 5.12
C ARG A 189 21.31 7.83 4.41
N ALA A 190 21.17 6.73 3.67
CA ALA A 190 19.89 6.35 3.06
C ALA A 190 18.79 6.12 4.11
N ILE A 191 19.10 5.35 5.18
CA ILE A 191 18.16 5.08 6.28
C ILE A 191 17.76 6.34 7.03
N GLU A 192 18.71 7.25 7.30
CA GLU A 192 18.40 8.55 7.93
C GLU A 192 17.40 9.36 7.10
N LEU A 193 17.69 9.53 5.80
CA LEU A 193 16.84 10.29 4.90
C LEU A 193 15.46 9.65 4.73
N TRP A 194 15.38 8.32 4.61
CA TRP A 194 14.10 7.64 4.53
C TRP A 194 13.31 7.71 5.84
N THR A 195 13.98 7.69 6.99
CA THR A 195 13.32 7.84 8.29
C THR A 195 12.69 9.23 8.41
N GLU A 196 13.44 10.29 8.11
CA GLU A 196 12.93 11.67 8.11
C GLU A 196 11.79 11.85 7.09
N ALA A 197 11.95 11.32 5.88
CA ALA A 197 10.91 11.38 4.85
C ALA A 197 9.63 10.63 5.26
N ALA A 198 9.75 9.48 5.92
CA ALA A 198 8.62 8.69 6.40
C ALA A 198 7.86 9.39 7.54
N GLU A 199 8.55 10.14 8.41
CA GLU A 199 7.93 11.00 9.43
C GLU A 199 7.14 12.16 8.80
N LEU A 200 7.59 12.64 7.63
CA LEU A 200 6.91 13.63 6.81
C LEU A 200 5.84 13.04 5.87
N GLY A 201 5.51 11.74 6.01
CA GLY A 201 4.45 11.09 5.26
C GLY A 201 4.87 10.50 3.91
N SER A 202 6.16 10.35 3.62
CA SER A 202 6.61 9.71 2.37
C SER A 202 6.30 8.22 2.34
N VAL A 203 5.34 7.83 1.50
CA VAL A 203 4.95 6.45 1.26
C VAL A 203 6.10 5.62 0.66
N GLY A 204 6.86 6.20 -0.28
CA GLY A 204 8.03 5.54 -0.86
C GLY A 204 9.14 5.29 0.15
N ALA A 205 9.35 6.22 1.10
CA ALA A 205 10.32 6.02 2.17
C ALA A 205 9.94 4.87 3.10
N LEU A 206 8.65 4.77 3.46
CA LEU A 206 8.13 3.64 4.24
C LEU A 206 8.42 2.31 3.53
N TYR A 207 8.18 2.24 2.21
CA TYR A 207 8.52 1.05 1.44
C TYR A 207 10.03 0.72 1.48
N HIS A 208 10.91 1.71 1.30
CA HIS A 208 12.35 1.49 1.35
C HIS A 208 12.84 1.05 2.74
N LEU A 209 12.31 1.63 3.82
CA LEU A 209 12.59 1.17 5.19
C LEU A 209 12.13 -0.26 5.42
N GLY A 210 10.94 -0.61 4.91
CA GLY A 210 10.44 -1.98 4.94
C GLY A 210 11.38 -2.96 4.23
N ILE A 211 11.89 -2.59 3.06
CA ILE A 211 12.86 -3.40 2.32
C ILE A 211 14.16 -3.54 3.10
N SER A 212 14.70 -2.45 3.65
CA SER A 212 15.94 -2.46 4.42
C SER A 212 15.86 -3.36 5.64
N HIS A 213 14.77 -3.30 6.42
CA HIS A 213 14.56 -4.20 7.55
C HIS A 213 14.32 -5.65 7.12
N ARG A 214 13.69 -5.90 5.97
CA ARG A 214 13.48 -7.26 5.46
C ARG A 214 14.78 -7.98 5.09
N ILE A 215 15.82 -7.25 4.69
CA ILE A 215 17.10 -7.84 4.22
C ILE A 215 18.31 -7.49 5.09
N GLY A 216 18.11 -6.77 6.20
CA GLY A 216 19.19 -6.30 7.06
C GLY A 216 20.18 -5.34 6.38
N ASN A 217 19.73 -4.53 5.41
CA ASN A 217 20.61 -3.62 4.67
C ASN A 217 20.61 -2.21 5.29
N GLY A 218 21.72 -1.85 5.94
CA GLY A 218 21.89 -0.57 6.64
C GLY A 218 21.27 -0.54 8.05
N VAL A 219 20.50 -1.57 8.41
CA VAL A 219 19.83 -1.78 9.70
C VAL A 219 19.84 -3.28 10.02
N GLU A 220 19.56 -3.65 11.28
CA GLU A 220 19.35 -5.04 11.64
C GLU A 220 18.14 -5.63 10.90
N GLU A 221 18.25 -6.89 10.48
CA GLU A 221 17.15 -7.61 9.86
C GLU A 221 16.02 -7.81 10.88
N ASP A 222 14.83 -7.33 10.53
CA ASP A 222 13.65 -7.43 11.37
C ASP A 222 12.40 -7.53 10.48
N GLN A 223 11.90 -8.75 10.32
CA GLN A 223 10.71 -9.02 9.51
C GLN A 223 9.44 -8.37 10.09
N ALA A 224 9.32 -8.28 11.42
CA ALA A 224 8.14 -7.67 12.05
C ALA A 224 8.12 -6.16 11.78
N LYS A 225 9.26 -5.50 11.92
CA LYS A 225 9.40 -4.08 11.62
C LYS A 225 9.25 -3.78 10.13
N ALA A 226 9.72 -4.67 9.25
CA ALA A 226 9.45 -4.57 7.83
C ALA A 226 7.95 -4.57 7.52
N VAL A 227 7.20 -5.49 8.14
CA VAL A 227 5.73 -5.57 8.01
C VAL A 227 5.05 -4.30 8.53
N GLU A 228 5.47 -3.74 9.65
CA GLU A 228 4.92 -2.47 10.16
C GLU A 228 5.08 -1.32 9.14
N PHE A 229 6.24 -1.22 8.50
CA PHE A 229 6.46 -0.23 7.44
C PHE A 229 5.60 -0.50 6.20
N TYR A 230 5.47 -1.75 5.78
CA TYR A 230 4.60 -2.11 4.66
C TYR A 230 3.12 -1.87 4.96
N GLU A 231 2.64 -2.17 6.18
CA GLU A 231 1.27 -1.87 6.61
C GLU A 231 0.98 -0.37 6.53
N ARG A 232 1.89 0.47 7.05
CA ARG A 232 1.75 1.93 6.97
C ARG A 232 1.68 2.42 5.52
N ALA A 233 2.59 1.96 4.66
CA ALA A 233 2.58 2.34 3.24
C ALA A 233 1.34 1.79 2.51
N ALA A 234 0.89 0.58 2.85
CA ALA A 234 -0.29 -0.05 2.27
C ALA A 234 -1.59 0.68 2.64
N LEU A 235 -1.68 1.25 3.84
CA LEU A 235 -2.82 2.08 4.25
C LEU A 235 -2.92 3.38 3.44
N GLU A 236 -1.78 3.89 2.97
CA GLU A 236 -1.66 5.06 2.08
C GLU A 236 -1.67 4.68 0.58
N GLY A 237 -2.08 3.45 0.24
CA GLY A 237 -2.29 3.07 -1.15
C GLY A 237 -1.08 2.51 -1.91
N HIS A 238 0.02 2.18 -1.23
CA HIS A 238 1.23 1.68 -1.91
C HIS A 238 1.08 0.23 -2.40
N ALA A 239 0.86 0.06 -3.71
CA ALA A 239 0.62 -1.25 -4.33
C ALA A 239 1.73 -2.27 -4.07
N GLN A 240 3.01 -1.86 -4.12
CA GLN A 240 4.14 -2.76 -3.87
C GLN A 240 4.23 -3.18 -2.40
N SER A 241 3.92 -2.29 -1.45
CA SER A 241 3.89 -2.66 -0.02
C SER A 241 2.75 -3.62 0.26
N ARG A 242 1.60 -3.42 -0.39
CA ARG A 242 0.46 -4.34 -0.36
C ARG A 242 0.85 -5.73 -0.85
N HIS A 243 1.57 -5.81 -1.96
CA HIS A 243 2.14 -7.06 -2.49
C HIS A 243 3.11 -7.73 -1.51
N ARG A 244 4.00 -6.97 -0.86
CA ARG A 244 4.93 -7.50 0.15
C ARG A 244 4.21 -8.11 1.35
N LEU A 245 3.11 -7.49 1.80
CA LEU A 245 2.24 -8.08 2.85
C LEU A 245 1.62 -9.39 2.38
N GLY A 246 1.16 -9.45 1.12
CA GLY A 246 0.66 -10.68 0.51
C GLY A 246 1.68 -11.83 0.52
N ILE A 247 2.92 -11.55 0.13
CA ILE A 247 4.01 -12.52 0.21
C ILE A 247 4.26 -12.94 1.66
N TYR A 248 4.33 -11.99 2.60
CA TYR A 248 4.61 -12.28 4.01
C TYR A 248 3.55 -13.21 4.63
N GLU A 249 2.27 -12.93 4.39
CA GLU A 249 1.17 -13.80 4.84
C GLU A 249 1.21 -15.17 4.17
N GLY A 250 1.56 -15.23 2.87
CA GLY A 250 1.73 -16.49 2.14
C GLY A 250 2.84 -17.36 2.72
N LEU A 251 3.99 -16.77 3.08
CA LEU A 251 5.10 -17.47 3.73
C LEU A 251 4.71 -18.03 5.12
N LYS A 252 3.73 -17.41 5.78
CA LYS A 252 3.16 -17.88 7.04
C LYS A 252 2.00 -18.86 6.85
N MET A 253 1.74 -19.29 5.62
CA MET A 253 0.62 -20.17 5.25
C MET A 253 -0.76 -19.55 5.50
N ASN A 254 -0.83 -18.22 5.64
CA ASN A 254 -2.07 -17.47 5.83
C ASN A 254 -2.65 -17.06 4.47
N PHE A 255 -2.96 -18.04 3.62
CA PHE A 255 -3.31 -17.80 2.22
C PHE A 255 -4.55 -16.93 2.02
N ASN A 256 -5.53 -16.98 2.93
CA ASN A 256 -6.70 -16.10 2.88
C ASN A 256 -6.31 -14.63 3.04
N SER A 257 -5.41 -14.31 3.97
CA SER A 257 -4.87 -12.96 4.18
C SER A 257 -3.98 -12.55 3.01
N ALA A 258 -3.15 -13.48 2.52
CA ALA A 258 -2.30 -13.27 1.37
C ALA A 258 -3.12 -12.86 0.13
N LEU A 259 -4.17 -13.61 -0.19
CA LEU A 259 -5.06 -13.34 -1.32
C LEU A 259 -5.71 -11.96 -1.20
N LYS A 260 -6.21 -11.56 -0.02
CA LYS A 260 -6.78 -10.21 0.18
C LYS A 260 -5.77 -9.11 -0.14
N HIS A 261 -4.54 -9.22 0.34
CA HIS A 261 -3.49 -8.25 0.03
C HIS A 261 -3.14 -8.19 -1.45
N LEU A 262 -2.98 -9.37 -2.08
CA LEU A 262 -2.64 -9.47 -3.49
C LEU A 262 -3.76 -8.96 -4.39
N MET A 263 -5.03 -9.22 -4.07
CA MET A 263 -6.18 -8.71 -4.84
C MET A 263 -6.19 -7.18 -4.84
N ILE A 264 -6.00 -6.54 -3.68
CA ILE A 264 -5.97 -5.07 -3.60
C ILE A 264 -4.80 -4.51 -4.42
N SER A 265 -3.63 -5.14 -4.34
CA SER A 265 -2.45 -4.75 -5.13
C SER A 265 -2.65 -4.94 -6.64
N ALA A 266 -3.27 -6.05 -7.05
CA ALA A 266 -3.59 -6.34 -8.44
C ALA A 266 -4.61 -5.34 -9.00
N ASN A 267 -5.62 -4.96 -8.20
CA ASN A 267 -6.61 -3.94 -8.55
C ASN A 267 -6.02 -2.52 -8.64
N MET A 268 -4.81 -2.29 -8.13
CA MET A 268 -4.04 -1.06 -8.37
C MET A 268 -3.17 -1.15 -9.64
N GLY A 269 -3.22 -2.28 -10.36
CA GLY A 269 -2.47 -2.51 -11.58
C GLY A 269 -1.09 -3.15 -11.39
N LEU A 270 -0.78 -3.73 -10.22
CA LEU A 270 0.49 -4.44 -10.04
C LEU A 270 0.42 -5.88 -10.60
N LYS A 271 1.07 -6.09 -11.75
CA LYS A 271 1.06 -7.37 -12.47
C LYS A 271 1.61 -8.54 -11.63
N ASP A 272 2.69 -8.33 -10.87
CA ASP A 272 3.30 -9.35 -10.02
C ASP A 272 2.31 -9.95 -9.00
N SER A 273 1.36 -9.14 -8.51
CA SER A 273 0.31 -9.62 -7.61
C SER A 273 -0.69 -10.51 -8.33
N LEU A 274 -1.11 -10.14 -9.55
CA LEU A 274 -1.99 -10.96 -10.37
C LEU A 274 -1.32 -12.31 -10.73
N GLU A 275 -0.05 -12.28 -11.13
CA GLU A 275 0.71 -13.49 -11.45
C GLU A 275 0.86 -14.41 -10.22
N LEU A 276 1.00 -13.85 -9.01
CA LEU A 276 1.03 -14.63 -7.78
C LEU A 276 -0.35 -15.23 -7.45
N ILE A 277 -1.44 -14.50 -7.65
CA ILE A 277 -2.81 -15.05 -7.49
C ILE A 277 -3.05 -16.18 -8.50
N GLN A 278 -2.56 -16.04 -9.74
CA GLN A 278 -2.63 -17.09 -10.75
C GLN A 278 -1.91 -18.37 -10.29
N LYS A 279 -0.72 -18.24 -9.68
CA LYS A 279 -0.01 -19.38 -9.10
C LYS A 279 -0.81 -20.04 -7.98
N LEU A 280 -1.36 -19.25 -7.06
CA LEU A 280 -2.22 -19.76 -5.98
C LEU A 280 -3.48 -20.46 -6.52
N PHE A 281 -4.02 -20.02 -7.66
CA PHE A 281 -5.13 -20.69 -8.33
C PHE A 281 -4.71 -22.04 -8.93
N ILE A 282 -3.56 -22.09 -9.61
CA ILE A 282 -2.99 -23.34 -10.16
C ILE A 282 -2.74 -24.36 -9.05
N ASP A 283 -2.26 -23.90 -7.89
CA ASP A 283 -2.00 -24.74 -6.71
C ASP A 283 -3.28 -25.15 -5.97
N GLY A 284 -4.47 -24.74 -6.44
CA GLY A 284 -5.77 -25.07 -5.84
C GLY A 284 -6.07 -24.32 -4.53
N ILE A 285 -5.31 -23.27 -4.21
CA ILE A 285 -5.48 -22.46 -3.00
C ILE A 285 -6.50 -21.34 -3.25
N ALA A 286 -6.40 -20.65 -4.39
CA ALA A 286 -7.36 -19.63 -4.79
C ALA A 286 -8.51 -20.27 -5.60
N THR A 287 -9.73 -19.76 -5.44
CA THR A 287 -10.87 -20.22 -6.24
C THR A 287 -10.87 -19.55 -7.62
N LYS A 288 -11.64 -20.12 -8.55
CA LYS A 288 -11.85 -19.55 -9.88
C LYS A 288 -12.43 -18.14 -9.80
N GLU A 289 -13.36 -17.92 -8.88
CA GLU A 289 -14.02 -16.65 -8.64
C GLU A 289 -13.01 -15.61 -8.15
N GLN A 290 -12.14 -15.97 -7.20
CA GLN A 290 -11.10 -15.08 -6.68
C GLN A 290 -10.10 -14.67 -7.77
N TYR A 291 -9.67 -15.62 -8.60
CA TYR A 291 -8.78 -15.32 -9.72
C TYR A 291 -9.47 -14.42 -10.77
N ALA A 292 -10.73 -14.70 -11.11
CA ALA A 292 -11.50 -13.89 -12.06
C ALA A 292 -11.67 -12.45 -11.56
N GLN A 293 -11.99 -12.26 -10.28
CA GLN A 293 -12.10 -10.94 -9.65
C GLN A 293 -10.77 -10.17 -9.70
N ALA A 294 -9.66 -10.84 -9.40
CA ALA A 294 -8.34 -10.20 -9.46
C ALA A 294 -7.96 -9.81 -10.90
N LEU A 295 -8.28 -10.65 -11.88
CA LEU A 295 -8.04 -10.37 -13.29
C LEU A 295 -8.87 -9.18 -13.79
N GLU A 296 -10.16 -9.15 -13.44
CA GLU A 296 -11.06 -8.04 -13.79
C GLU A 296 -10.57 -6.72 -13.20
N GLY A 297 -10.27 -6.67 -11.90
CA GLY A 297 -9.78 -5.45 -11.26
C GLY A 297 -8.43 -4.99 -11.81
N TYR A 298 -7.52 -5.91 -12.12
CA TYR A 298 -6.28 -5.59 -12.82
C TYR A 298 -6.53 -5.01 -14.23
N GLN A 299 -7.47 -5.58 -14.99
CA GLN A 299 -7.82 -5.08 -16.33
C GLN A 299 -8.40 -3.67 -16.25
N VAL A 300 -9.30 -3.38 -15.31
CA VAL A 300 -9.82 -2.03 -15.07
C VAL A 300 -8.68 -1.05 -14.81
N ALA A 301 -7.75 -1.39 -13.90
CA ALA A 301 -6.60 -0.53 -13.63
C ALA A 301 -5.73 -0.30 -14.88
N VAL A 302 -5.49 -1.34 -15.69
CA VAL A 302 -4.74 -1.21 -16.96
C VAL A 302 -5.45 -0.30 -17.95
N GLU A 303 -6.77 -0.40 -18.08
CA GLU A 303 -7.55 0.49 -18.95
C GLU A 303 -7.44 1.96 -18.50
N GLU A 304 -7.53 2.25 -17.20
CA GLU A 304 -7.35 3.61 -16.64
C GLU A 304 -5.95 4.19 -16.90
N MET A 305 -4.95 3.33 -17.11
CA MET A 305 -3.57 3.71 -17.37
C MET A 305 -3.25 3.89 -18.86
N LYS A 306 -4.18 3.63 -19.78
CA LYS A 306 -3.93 3.74 -21.23
C LYS A 306 -3.74 5.18 -21.69
N SER A 307 -2.80 5.37 -22.63
CA SER A 307 -2.57 6.66 -23.26
C SER A 307 -1.86 6.46 -24.59
N HIS A 308 -2.39 7.06 -25.65
CA HIS A 308 -1.79 7.03 -26.98
C HIS A 308 -0.31 7.48 -26.96
N ASP A 309 0.01 8.53 -26.20
CA ASP A 309 1.38 9.04 -26.08
C ASP A 309 2.30 8.05 -25.36
N ARG A 310 1.78 7.27 -24.40
CA ARG A 310 2.55 6.21 -23.73
C ARG A 310 2.82 5.05 -24.67
N ASP A 311 1.84 4.61 -25.45
CA ASP A 311 2.00 3.56 -26.46
C ASP A 311 3.04 3.96 -27.51
N GLU A 312 3.03 5.23 -27.92
CA GLU A 312 4.03 5.78 -28.84
C GLU A 312 5.43 5.80 -28.20
N ALA A 313 5.55 6.27 -26.96
CA ALA A 313 6.81 6.28 -26.24
C ALA A 313 7.38 4.87 -26.06
N GLU A 314 6.54 3.88 -25.76
CA GLU A 314 6.95 2.48 -25.65
C GLU A 314 7.50 1.94 -26.98
N ARG A 315 6.85 2.22 -28.12
CA ARG A 315 7.36 1.83 -29.44
C ARG A 315 8.74 2.42 -29.73
N ILE A 316 8.96 3.69 -29.39
CA ILE A 316 10.24 4.39 -29.64
C ILE A 316 11.33 3.92 -28.66
N LEU A 317 11.01 3.73 -27.38
CA LEU A 317 11.97 3.28 -26.37
C LEU A 317 12.32 1.80 -26.53
N GLY A 318 11.35 0.96 -26.91
CA GLY A 318 11.55 -0.46 -27.19
C GLY A 318 12.48 -0.71 -28.37
N THR A 319 12.32 0.06 -29.46
CA THR A 319 13.22 -0.01 -30.63
C THR A 319 14.65 0.46 -30.33
N ARG A 320 14.85 1.38 -29.36
CA ARG A 320 16.18 1.77 -28.88
C ARG A 320 16.86 0.66 -28.07
N LYS A 321 16.14 -0.01 -27.16
CA LYS A 321 16.67 -1.16 -26.40
C LYS A 321 17.09 -2.30 -27.32
N GLN A 322 16.29 -2.64 -28.33
CA GLN A 322 16.61 -3.69 -29.30
C GLN A 322 17.82 -3.38 -30.20
N ARG A 323 18.11 -2.10 -30.48
CA ARG A 323 19.33 -1.70 -31.22
C ARG A 323 20.59 -1.85 -30.36
N LEU A 324 20.51 -1.46 -29.09
CA LEU A 324 21.64 -1.60 -28.16
C LEU A 324 21.99 -3.08 -27.94
N THR A 325 21.00 -3.96 -27.79
CA THR A 325 21.23 -5.41 -27.61
C THR A 325 21.67 -6.16 -28.87
N ARG A 326 21.68 -5.52 -30.05
CA ARG A 326 22.20 -6.10 -31.31
C ARG A 326 23.59 -5.55 -31.68
N SER A 327 24.12 -4.66 -30.85
CA SER A 327 25.41 -4.00 -31.04
C SER A 327 26.50 -4.56 -30.09
N ASP A 328 26.14 -5.54 -29.25
CA ASP A 328 27.01 -6.37 -28.41
C ASP A 328 27.08 -7.79 -28.99
#